data_AF-A0A0W0TKU1-F1
#
_entry.id   AF-A0A0W0TKU1-F1
#
_cell.length_a   1.000
_cell.length_b   1.000
_cell.length_c   1.000
_cell.angle_alpha   90.00
_cell.angle_beta   90.00
_cell.angle_gamma   90.00
#
_symmetry.space_group_name_H-M   'P 1'
#
loop_
_entity.id
_entity.type
_entity.pdbx_description
1 polymer ?
#
loop_
_entity_poly.entity_id
_entity_poly.type
_entity_poly.pdbx_seq_one_letter_code
_entity_poly.pdbx_strand_id
1 'polypeptide(L)'
;MKTIFIGLLLLMMTTIVRAENDATCSTWHAWFKPVCISQRLKQIWTEGSNELYLTGYAWHNRYTYPPEKIKTYNELAWGGGLGKGLYDENGDWHGLYAFAFLDSHKNVEPVAGYAFLKVAHLSDNMRVGAGVAALVTARPDLNKGIPFPGVLPWLSFNYRQATLSATYIPGLSKRNGNVLFLLGKWTFDLM
;
A
#
# COMPACT_ATOMS: atom_id res chain seq x y z
N MET A 1 18.53 14.15 -66.31
CA MET A 1 17.41 14.63 -65.47
C MET A 1 16.53 13.45 -65.07
N LYS A 2 16.65 12.99 -63.82
CA LYS A 2 15.59 12.42 -62.96
C LYS A 2 16.23 11.74 -61.74
N THR A 3 15.75 12.20 -60.57
CA THR A 3 15.69 11.50 -59.27
C THR A 3 17.00 11.11 -58.59
N ILE A 4 17.64 12.10 -57.97
CA ILE A 4 18.39 11.98 -56.71
C ILE A 4 17.59 12.77 -55.67
N PHE A 5 17.63 12.38 -54.39
CA PHE A 5 16.94 12.94 -53.21
C PHE A 5 15.67 12.22 -52.73
N ILE A 6 15.81 10.99 -52.22
CA ILE A 6 15.06 10.56 -51.02
C ILE A 6 15.96 9.59 -50.26
N GLY A 7 16.82 10.11 -49.39
CA GLY A 7 17.78 9.28 -48.65
C GLY A 7 18.41 10.03 -47.49
N LEU A 8 17.63 10.85 -46.78
CA LEU A 8 18.12 11.51 -45.56
C LEU A 8 16.97 11.90 -44.61
N LEU A 9 15.94 11.06 -44.50
CA LEU A 9 14.83 11.28 -43.56
C LEU A 9 14.43 10.01 -42.80
N LEU A 10 15.40 9.13 -42.50
CA LEU A 10 15.15 7.92 -41.71
C LEU A 10 16.20 7.66 -40.61
N LEU A 11 16.95 8.69 -40.20
CA LEU A 11 17.98 8.58 -39.15
C LEU A 11 17.92 9.69 -38.07
N MET A 12 16.75 10.29 -37.86
CA MET A 12 16.49 11.22 -36.74
C MET A 12 15.24 10.83 -35.93
N MET A 13 15.01 9.53 -35.74
CA MET A 13 14.00 9.01 -34.79
C MET A 13 14.63 8.20 -33.65
N THR A 14 15.94 8.35 -33.44
CA THR A 14 16.63 7.85 -32.25
C THR A 14 17.06 9.01 -31.37
N THR A 15 16.09 9.78 -30.88
CA THR A 15 16.31 10.61 -29.70
C THR A 15 15.14 10.42 -28.75
N ILE A 16 15.42 9.62 -27.72
CA ILE A 16 14.96 9.84 -26.35
C ILE A 16 13.43 9.87 -26.17
N VAL A 17 12.83 8.68 -26.04
CA VAL A 17 11.68 8.54 -25.13
C VAL A 17 12.27 8.64 -23.71
N ARG A 18 12.53 9.85 -23.23
CA ARG A 18 12.62 10.11 -21.80
C ARG A 18 11.19 10.04 -21.29
N ALA A 19 10.97 9.26 -20.25
CA ALA A 19 9.79 9.32 -19.43
C ALA A 19 9.65 10.76 -18.87
N GLU A 20 8.87 11.59 -19.56
CA GLU A 20 8.14 12.72 -19.01
C GLU A 20 6.91 12.14 -18.27
N ASN A 21 6.50 12.49 -17.06
CA ASN A 21 6.85 13.59 -16.18
C ASN A 21 6.34 13.26 -14.78
N ASP A 22 7.25 13.03 -13.83
CA ASP A 22 6.88 12.92 -12.43
C ASP A 22 6.75 14.29 -11.73
N ALA A 23 7.25 15.34 -12.39
CA ALA A 23 7.23 16.72 -11.88
C ALA A 23 5.90 17.48 -12.13
N THR A 24 4.90 16.92 -12.81
CA THR A 24 3.70 17.67 -13.25
C THR A 24 2.41 17.45 -12.45
N CYS A 25 2.32 16.49 -11.52
CA CYS A 25 1.05 16.30 -10.81
C CYS A 25 0.79 17.34 -9.67
N SER A 26 1.79 18.14 -9.28
CA SER A 26 1.63 19.19 -8.25
C SER A 26 0.99 20.49 -8.79
N THR A 27 1.10 20.74 -10.10
CA THR A 27 0.67 21.99 -10.75
C THR A 27 -0.67 21.87 -11.48
N TRP A 28 -1.28 20.68 -11.54
CA TRP A 28 -2.53 20.46 -12.27
C TRP A 28 -3.78 20.75 -11.43
N HIS A 29 -4.81 21.30 -12.09
CA HIS A 29 -6.11 21.58 -11.49
C HIS A 29 -6.76 20.32 -10.90
N ALA A 30 -7.51 20.49 -9.79
CA ALA A 30 -8.09 19.41 -9.00
C ALA A 30 -8.95 18.40 -9.80
N TRP A 31 -9.52 18.83 -10.93
CA TRP A 31 -10.32 18.00 -11.83
C TRP A 31 -9.54 16.87 -12.53
N PHE A 32 -8.22 17.00 -12.69
CA PHE A 32 -7.37 15.99 -13.34
C PHE A 32 -6.63 15.07 -12.37
N LYS A 33 -6.79 15.28 -11.06
CA LYS A 33 -6.22 14.40 -10.02
C LYS A 33 -6.58 12.91 -10.19
N PRO A 34 -7.79 12.52 -10.68
CA PRO A 34 -8.09 11.11 -10.94
C PRO A 34 -7.17 10.47 -11.99
N VAL A 35 -6.71 11.24 -12.98
CA VAL A 35 -5.80 10.74 -14.03
C VAL A 35 -4.41 10.46 -13.44
N CYS A 36 -3.87 11.35 -12.61
CA CYS A 36 -2.61 11.12 -11.88
C CYS A 36 -2.69 9.88 -10.98
N ILE A 37 -3.80 9.70 -10.25
CA ILE A 37 -4.02 8.50 -9.42
C ILE A 37 -4.03 7.26 -10.32
N SER A 38 -4.77 7.28 -11.44
CA SER A 38 -4.85 6.15 -12.37
C SER A 38 -3.48 5.77 -12.97
N GLN A 39 -2.64 6.76 -13.26
CA GLN A 39 -1.28 6.54 -13.76
C GLN A 39 -0.40 5.87 -12.71
N ARG A 40 -0.40 6.38 -11.48
CA ARG A 40 0.39 5.77 -10.39
C ARG A 40 -0.10 4.35 -10.07
N LEU A 41 -1.42 4.12 -10.07
CA LEU A 41 -1.99 2.77 -9.91
C LEU A 41 -1.53 1.82 -11.02
N LYS A 42 -1.56 2.27 -12.28
CA LYS A 42 -1.08 1.49 -13.42
C LYS A 42 0.41 1.19 -13.29
N GLN A 43 1.22 2.17 -12.92
CA GLN A 43 2.66 2.02 -12.74
C GLN A 43 2.99 1.00 -11.65
N ILE A 44 2.34 1.09 -10.47
CA ILE A 44 2.51 0.08 -9.41
C ILE A 44 2.16 -1.30 -9.95
N TRP A 45 1.07 -1.43 -10.72
CA TRP A 45 0.64 -2.71 -11.26
C TRP A 45 1.62 -3.31 -12.28
N THR A 46 2.19 -2.49 -13.16
CA THR A 46 3.05 -2.95 -14.26
C THR A 46 4.52 -3.03 -13.89
N GLU A 47 5.02 -2.12 -13.05
CA GLU A 47 6.45 -1.93 -12.74
C GLU A 47 6.79 -2.23 -11.28
N GLY A 48 5.80 -2.27 -10.38
CA GLY A 48 6.04 -2.54 -8.97
C GLY A 48 6.49 -3.99 -8.70
N SER A 49 7.38 -4.18 -7.73
CA SER A 49 7.79 -5.49 -7.24
C SER A 49 6.62 -6.21 -6.57
N ASN A 50 6.63 -7.55 -6.61
CA ASN A 50 5.60 -8.34 -5.93
C ASN A 50 5.85 -8.37 -4.43
N GLU A 51 4.78 -8.42 -3.65
CA GLU A 51 4.84 -8.40 -2.20
C GLU A 51 3.92 -9.46 -1.62
N LEU A 52 4.45 -10.29 -0.72
CA LEU A 52 3.68 -11.22 0.09
C LEU A 52 3.41 -10.58 1.45
N TYR A 53 2.14 -10.53 1.84
CA TYR A 53 1.70 -9.99 3.13
C TYR A 53 1.37 -11.15 4.07
N LEU A 54 1.90 -11.10 5.30
CA LEU A 54 1.67 -12.07 6.36
C LEU A 54 1.19 -11.34 7.61
N THR A 55 -0.07 -11.51 7.96
CA THR A 55 -0.65 -10.88 9.17
C THR A 55 -0.50 -11.83 10.36
N GLY A 56 -0.37 -11.30 11.58
CA GLY A 56 -0.25 -12.19 12.74
C GLY A 56 -0.62 -11.63 14.10
N TYR A 57 -0.68 -10.30 14.29
CA TYR A 57 -0.96 -9.77 15.62
C TYR A 57 -1.81 -8.50 15.60
N ALA A 58 -2.86 -8.50 16.42
CA ALA A 58 -3.73 -7.35 16.67
C ALA A 58 -3.78 -7.10 18.18
N TRP A 59 -3.22 -5.99 18.62
CA TRP A 59 -3.19 -5.58 20.02
C TRP A 59 -4.31 -4.58 20.31
N HIS A 60 -5.24 -4.95 21.18
CA HIS A 60 -6.28 -4.05 21.67
C HIS A 60 -5.72 -3.11 22.74
N ASN A 61 -5.98 -1.81 22.66
CA ASN A 61 -5.45 -0.86 23.64
C ASN A 61 -5.91 -1.21 25.07
N ARG A 62 -4.95 -1.51 25.94
CA ARG A 62 -5.19 -1.92 27.34
C ARG A 62 -5.78 -0.81 28.22
N TYR A 63 -5.66 0.46 27.80
CA TYR A 63 -6.34 1.58 28.45
C TYR A 63 -7.81 1.70 28.06
N THR A 64 -8.18 1.19 26.88
CA THR A 64 -9.55 1.28 26.35
C THR A 64 -10.37 0.03 26.67
N TYR A 65 -9.75 -1.15 26.56
CA TYR A 65 -10.41 -2.44 26.75
C TYR A 65 -9.98 -3.08 28.07
N PRO A 66 -10.94 -3.48 28.92
CA PRO A 66 -10.58 -4.13 30.17
C PRO A 66 -10.13 -5.58 29.91
N PRO A 67 -9.31 -6.17 30.79
CA PRO A 67 -8.69 -7.48 30.57
C PRO A 67 -9.68 -8.61 30.29
N GLU A 68 -10.83 -8.61 30.96
CA GLU A 68 -11.90 -9.59 30.74
C GLU A 68 -12.47 -9.53 29.32
N LYS A 69 -12.54 -8.33 28.72
CA LYS A 69 -13.01 -8.17 27.34
C LYS A 69 -11.94 -8.62 26.35
N ILE A 70 -10.68 -8.27 26.61
CA ILE A 70 -9.55 -8.68 25.76
C ILE A 70 -9.45 -10.21 25.67
N LYS A 71 -9.69 -10.93 26.77
CA LYS A 71 -9.72 -12.40 26.79
C LYS A 71 -10.77 -13.01 25.86
N THR A 72 -11.80 -12.26 25.48
CA THR A 72 -12.83 -12.71 24.52
C THR A 72 -12.42 -12.48 23.07
N TYR A 73 -11.41 -11.65 22.81
CA TYR A 73 -10.97 -11.31 21.46
C TYR A 73 -9.82 -12.18 20.98
N ASN A 74 -9.82 -12.42 19.67
CA ASN A 74 -8.67 -12.97 18.96
C ASN A 74 -7.65 -11.85 18.69
N GLU A 75 -6.46 -11.96 19.29
CA GLU A 75 -5.32 -11.09 18.98
C GLU A 75 -4.34 -11.75 17.98
N LEU A 76 -4.55 -13.02 17.66
CA LEU A 76 -3.79 -13.76 16.65
C LEU A 76 -4.48 -13.58 15.30
N ALA A 77 -4.27 -12.42 14.69
CA ALA A 77 -4.87 -12.04 13.41
C ALA A 77 -4.16 -12.70 12.21
N TRP A 78 -4.07 -14.03 12.24
CA TRP A 78 -3.44 -14.83 11.21
C TRP A 78 -4.15 -14.67 9.87
N GLY A 79 -3.34 -14.66 8.82
CA GLY A 79 -3.81 -14.45 7.46
C GLY A 79 -2.67 -14.05 6.54
N GLY A 80 -3.05 -13.54 5.38
CA GLY A 80 -2.08 -13.10 4.39
C GLY A 80 -2.72 -12.76 3.06
N GLY A 81 -1.87 -12.38 2.13
CA GLY A 81 -2.28 -12.01 0.79
C GLY A 81 -1.13 -11.45 -0.02
N LEU A 82 -1.47 -10.74 -1.08
CA LEU A 82 -0.52 -10.29 -2.09
C LEU A 82 -0.67 -8.80 -2.35
N GLY A 83 0.38 -8.22 -2.89
CA GLY A 83 0.38 -6.85 -3.34
C GLY A 83 1.50 -6.55 -4.29
N LYS A 84 1.58 -5.27 -4.65
CA LYS A 84 2.68 -4.70 -5.41
C LYS A 84 3.15 -3.41 -4.75
N GLY A 85 4.46 -3.23 -4.69
CA GLY A 85 5.10 -2.05 -4.11
C GLY A 85 6.03 -1.39 -5.12
N LEU A 86 6.04 -0.06 -5.12
CA LEU A 86 6.89 0.77 -5.96
C LEU A 86 7.49 1.89 -5.12
N TYR A 87 8.79 2.12 -5.24
CA TYR A 87 9.40 3.35 -4.76
C TYR A 87 9.37 4.38 -5.89
N ASP A 88 8.85 5.57 -5.60
CA ASP A 88 8.80 6.66 -6.55
C ASP A 88 10.18 7.33 -6.71
N GLU A 89 10.18 8.34 -7.55
CA GLU A 89 11.31 9.17 -7.94
C GLU A 89 11.90 9.96 -6.75
N ASN A 90 11.11 10.19 -5.69
CA ASN A 90 11.53 10.81 -4.44
C ASN A 90 12.01 9.78 -3.40
N GLY A 91 11.94 8.49 -3.73
CA GLY A 91 12.21 7.40 -2.81
C GLY A 91 11.09 7.14 -1.80
N ASP A 92 9.90 7.72 -1.98
CA ASP A 92 8.70 7.45 -1.19
C ASP A 92 8.04 6.16 -1.71
N TRP A 93 7.37 5.41 -0.82
CA TRP A 93 6.81 4.09 -1.16
C TRP A 93 5.31 4.17 -1.44
N HIS A 94 4.89 3.52 -2.51
CA HIS A 94 3.51 3.32 -2.92
C HIS A 94 3.19 1.83 -2.97
N GLY A 95 2.03 1.43 -2.45
CA GLY A 95 1.64 0.03 -2.43
C GLY A 95 0.18 -0.21 -2.76
N LEU A 96 -0.07 -1.24 -3.56
CA LEU A 96 -1.38 -1.88 -3.70
C LEU A 96 -1.35 -3.21 -2.96
N TYR A 97 -2.35 -3.44 -2.12
CA TYR A 97 -2.40 -4.65 -1.31
C TYR A 97 -3.81 -5.22 -1.28
N ALA A 98 -3.89 -6.54 -1.20
CA ALA A 98 -5.10 -7.29 -0.93
C ALA A 98 -4.75 -8.50 -0.07
N PHE A 99 -5.34 -8.59 1.12
CA PHE A 99 -5.13 -9.71 2.03
C PHE A 99 -6.38 -9.96 2.86
N ALA A 100 -6.43 -11.12 3.51
CA ALA A 100 -7.49 -11.44 4.47
C ALA A 100 -6.88 -12.00 5.74
N PHE A 101 -7.52 -11.72 6.87
CA PHE A 101 -7.07 -12.14 8.20
C PHE A 101 -8.24 -12.52 9.10
N LEU A 102 -7.95 -13.19 10.21
CA LEU A 102 -8.94 -13.48 11.25
C LEU A 102 -9.17 -12.25 12.14
N ASP A 103 -10.39 -11.73 12.17
CA ASP A 103 -10.79 -10.61 12.99
C ASP A 103 -10.83 -10.95 14.50
N SER A 104 -11.25 -9.98 15.32
CA SER A 104 -11.41 -10.13 16.77
C SER A 104 -12.38 -11.24 17.19
N HIS A 105 -13.30 -11.66 16.31
CA HIS A 105 -14.29 -12.71 16.50
C HIS A 105 -13.95 -13.99 15.71
N LYS A 106 -12.74 -14.10 15.15
CA LYS A 106 -12.25 -15.20 14.31
C LYS A 106 -13.01 -15.38 12.99
N ASN A 107 -13.65 -14.34 12.50
CA ASN A 107 -14.21 -14.31 11.15
C ASN A 107 -13.14 -13.88 10.15
N VAL A 108 -13.25 -14.32 8.91
CA VAL A 108 -12.40 -13.84 7.82
C VAL A 108 -12.79 -12.40 7.48
N GLU A 109 -11.83 -11.47 7.58
CA GLU A 109 -11.95 -10.07 7.21
C GLU A 109 -11.04 -9.80 6.01
N PRO A 110 -11.58 -9.67 4.78
CA PRO A 110 -10.81 -9.24 3.62
C PRO A 110 -10.56 -7.73 3.67
N VAL A 111 -9.40 -7.31 3.19
CA VAL A 111 -9.04 -5.91 2.99
C VAL A 111 -8.27 -5.75 1.69
N ALA A 112 -8.58 -4.70 0.95
CA ALA A 112 -7.82 -4.27 -0.21
C ALA A 112 -7.66 -2.75 -0.18
N GLY A 113 -6.55 -2.24 -0.69
CA GLY A 113 -6.29 -0.81 -0.61
C GLY A 113 -5.02 -0.35 -1.29
N TYR A 114 -4.79 0.95 -1.09
CA TYR A 114 -3.62 1.68 -1.54
C TYR A 114 -2.96 2.34 -0.32
N ALA A 115 -1.64 2.29 -0.24
CA ALA A 115 -0.85 2.96 0.79
C ALA A 115 0.23 3.85 0.18
N PHE A 116 0.48 4.98 0.83
CA PHE A 116 1.58 5.89 0.55
C PHE A 116 2.37 6.15 1.82
N LEU A 117 3.69 6.00 1.75
CA LEU A 117 4.61 6.25 2.85
C LEU A 117 5.72 7.20 2.43
N LYS A 118 5.95 8.22 3.23
CA LYS A 118 7.21 8.98 3.24
C LYS A 118 8.31 8.06 3.77
N VAL A 119 9.44 7.92 3.07
CA VAL A 119 10.49 6.96 3.46
C VAL A 119 11.84 7.63 3.70
N ALA A 120 12.41 7.35 4.87
CA ALA A 120 13.80 7.64 5.18
C ALA A 120 14.68 6.43 4.84
N HIS A 121 15.68 6.63 3.97
CA HIS A 121 16.66 5.62 3.58
C HIS A 121 17.90 5.74 4.48
N LEU A 122 17.98 4.90 5.51
CA LEU A 122 19.03 4.97 6.53
C LEU A 122 20.33 4.30 6.07
N SER A 123 20.23 3.32 5.17
CA SER A 123 21.33 2.69 4.44
C SER A 123 20.79 1.97 3.21
N ASP A 124 21.66 1.37 2.39
CA ASP A 124 21.28 0.55 1.23
C ASP A 124 20.30 -0.58 1.59
N ASN A 125 20.32 -1.05 2.83
CA ASN A 125 19.49 -2.16 3.29
C ASN A 125 18.40 -1.75 4.27
N MET A 126 18.39 -0.53 4.81
CA MET A 126 17.49 -0.13 5.89
C MET A 126 16.65 1.09 5.52
N ARG A 127 15.33 0.94 5.65
CA ARG A 127 14.36 2.00 5.39
C ARG A 127 13.32 2.08 6.50
N VAL A 128 12.87 3.29 6.82
CA VAL A 128 11.76 3.54 7.74
C VAL A 128 10.74 4.41 7.04
N GLY A 129 9.48 3.96 7.03
CA GLY A 129 8.39 4.65 6.34
C GLY A 129 7.25 5.05 7.28
N ALA A 130 6.62 6.18 7.00
CA ALA A 130 5.40 6.62 7.67
C ALA A 130 4.45 7.30 6.70
N GLY A 131 3.15 7.03 6.82
CA GLY A 131 2.15 7.63 5.95
C GLY A 131 0.75 7.08 6.20
N VAL A 132 -0.01 6.92 5.12
CA VAL A 132 -1.44 6.63 5.17
C VAL A 132 -1.83 5.54 4.19
N ALA A 133 -2.84 4.76 4.57
CA ALA A 133 -3.45 3.74 3.73
C ALA A 133 -4.95 4.00 3.60
N ALA A 134 -5.44 4.07 2.37
CA ALA A 134 -6.86 4.02 2.06
C ALA A 134 -7.23 2.56 1.77
N LEU A 135 -8.32 2.09 2.35
CA LEU A 135 -8.73 0.70 2.28
C LEU A 135 -10.23 0.55 2.08
N VAL A 136 -10.61 -0.61 1.57
CA VAL A 136 -11.97 -1.14 1.64
C VAL A 136 -11.88 -2.49 2.34
N THR A 137 -12.73 -2.70 3.32
CA THR A 137 -12.83 -3.97 4.05
C THR A 137 -14.29 -4.34 4.27
N ALA A 138 -14.54 -5.61 4.61
CA ALA A 138 -15.86 -6.11 4.91
C ALA A 138 -15.80 -7.00 6.14
N ARG A 139 -16.79 -6.88 7.02
CA ARG A 139 -16.87 -7.65 8.26
C ARG A 139 -18.27 -8.20 8.42
N PRO A 140 -18.47 -9.51 8.69
CA PRO A 140 -19.80 -10.06 8.86
C PRO A 140 -20.57 -9.43 10.04
N ASP A 141 -19.85 -9.04 11.08
CA ASP A 141 -20.39 -8.45 12.32
C ASP A 141 -20.61 -6.92 12.23
N LEU A 142 -20.09 -6.25 11.20
CA LEU A 142 -20.33 -4.83 10.94
C LEU A 142 -21.07 -4.62 9.62
N ASN A 143 -22.05 -3.71 9.61
CA ASN A 143 -22.76 -3.32 8.38
C ASN A 143 -23.32 -4.51 7.55
N LYS A 144 -23.63 -5.64 8.22
CA LYS A 144 -24.12 -6.88 7.60
C LYS A 144 -23.21 -7.44 6.49
N GLY A 145 -21.89 -7.24 6.59
CA GLY A 145 -20.94 -7.70 5.57
C GLY A 145 -20.84 -6.81 4.33
N ILE A 146 -21.54 -5.68 4.29
CA ILE A 146 -21.40 -4.70 3.20
C ILE A 146 -20.01 -4.04 3.30
N PRO A 147 -19.18 -4.07 2.24
CA PRO A 147 -17.87 -3.44 2.25
C PRO A 147 -17.95 -1.96 2.57
N PHE A 148 -17.02 -1.47 3.38
CA PHE A 148 -16.94 -0.07 3.78
C PHE A 148 -15.51 0.47 3.64
N PRO A 149 -15.36 1.77 3.32
CA PRO A 149 -14.06 2.39 3.19
C PRO A 149 -13.46 2.72 4.56
N GLY A 150 -12.13 2.84 4.61
CA GLY A 150 -11.37 3.30 5.76
C GLY A 150 -10.09 4.02 5.34
N VAL A 151 -9.55 4.82 6.26
CA VAL A 151 -8.22 5.42 6.13
C VAL A 151 -7.48 5.21 7.44
N LEU A 152 -6.27 4.65 7.37
CA LEU A 152 -5.46 4.33 8.54
C LEU A 152 -4.04 4.89 8.42
N PRO A 153 -3.40 5.30 9.53
CA PRO A 153 -1.96 5.53 9.54
C PRO A 153 -1.21 4.22 9.28
N TRP A 154 -0.06 4.30 8.63
CA TRP A 154 0.77 3.15 8.32
C TRP A 154 2.24 3.46 8.57
N LEU A 155 2.90 2.57 9.30
CA LEU A 155 4.34 2.63 9.60
C LEU A 155 5.03 1.40 9.03
N SER A 156 6.27 1.55 8.60
CA SER A 156 7.09 0.45 8.13
C SER A 156 8.54 0.56 8.61
N PHE A 157 9.11 -0.60 8.90
CA PHE A 157 10.54 -0.80 9.07
C PHE A 157 10.96 -1.90 8.11
N ASN A 158 11.88 -1.59 7.21
CA ASN A 158 12.34 -2.49 6.17
C ASN A 158 13.84 -2.79 6.35
N TYR A 159 14.16 -4.08 6.23
CA TYR A 159 15.52 -4.59 6.09
C TYR A 159 15.60 -5.50 4.87
N ARG A 160 16.28 -5.04 3.81
CA ARG A 160 16.34 -5.71 2.51
C ARG A 160 14.93 -5.97 1.96
N GLN A 161 14.58 -7.23 1.71
CA GLN A 161 13.26 -7.66 1.21
C GLN A 161 12.21 -7.77 2.33
N ALA A 162 12.63 -7.90 3.59
CA ALA A 162 11.73 -8.06 4.71
C ALA A 162 11.27 -6.72 5.25
N THR A 163 9.98 -6.60 5.55
CA THR A 163 9.38 -5.40 6.13
C THR A 163 8.46 -5.79 7.27
N LEU A 164 8.63 -5.16 8.42
CA LEU A 164 7.65 -5.13 9.49
C LEU A 164 6.80 -3.87 9.33
N SER A 165 5.49 -4.02 9.25
CA SER A 165 4.57 -2.89 9.17
C SER A 165 3.57 -2.89 10.31
N ALA A 166 3.11 -1.70 10.65
CA ALA A 166 2.11 -1.47 11.68
C ALA A 166 1.07 -0.45 11.22
N THR A 167 -0.19 -0.69 11.56
CA THR A 167 -1.28 0.28 11.39
C THR A 167 -2.08 0.39 12.67
N TYR A 168 -2.71 1.54 12.92
CA TYR A 168 -3.54 1.75 14.09
C TYR A 168 -4.96 2.09 13.67
N ILE A 169 -5.92 1.27 14.08
CA ILE A 169 -7.34 1.50 13.85
C ILE A 169 -7.83 2.47 14.92
N PRO A 170 -8.14 3.74 14.60
CA PRO A 170 -8.66 4.69 15.58
C PRO A 170 -10.04 4.26 16.07
N GLY A 171 -10.32 4.47 17.35
CA GLY A 171 -11.65 4.20 17.89
C GLY A 171 -12.62 5.34 17.64
N LEU A 172 -13.66 5.10 16.85
CA LEU A 172 -14.78 6.02 16.70
C LEU A 172 -15.79 5.92 17.87
N SER A 173 -15.68 4.87 18.69
CA SER A 173 -16.47 4.69 19.92
C SER A 173 -15.73 3.83 20.95
N LYS A 174 -16.22 3.77 22.21
CA LYS A 174 -15.61 2.98 23.30
C LYS A 174 -15.57 1.46 23.04
N ARG A 175 -16.23 0.95 21.99
CA ARG A 175 -16.35 -0.49 21.73
C ARG A 175 -15.65 -0.96 20.45
N ASN A 176 -15.38 -0.06 19.50
CA ASN A 176 -14.82 -0.40 18.20
C ASN A 176 -13.57 0.46 17.90
N GLY A 177 -12.47 -0.18 17.51
CA GLY A 177 -11.18 0.46 17.20
C GLY A 177 -10.24 0.53 18.40
N ASN A 178 -9.28 1.45 18.40
CA ASN A 178 -8.14 1.45 19.32
C ASN A 178 -7.32 0.15 19.28
N VAL A 179 -7.00 -0.31 18.08
CA VAL A 179 -6.26 -1.55 17.84
C VAL A 179 -5.00 -1.25 17.05
N LEU A 180 -3.86 -1.73 17.53
CA LEU A 180 -2.61 -1.78 16.77
C LEU A 180 -2.57 -3.11 16.01
N PHE A 181 -2.35 -3.06 14.72
CA PHE A 181 -2.29 -4.23 13.85
C PHE A 181 -0.89 -4.35 13.24
N LEU A 182 -0.27 -5.52 13.38
CA LEU A 182 1.08 -5.82 12.90
C LEU A 182 1.04 -6.86 11.78
N LEU A 183 1.86 -6.60 10.76
CA LEU A 183 2.02 -7.49 9.63
C LEU A 183 3.46 -7.51 9.13
N GLY A 184 3.89 -8.68 8.67
CA GLY A 184 5.10 -8.85 7.90
C GLY A 184 4.81 -8.70 6.40
N LYS A 185 5.80 -8.22 5.66
CA LYS A 185 5.77 -8.12 4.21
C LYS A 185 7.11 -8.56 3.63
N TRP A 186 7.06 -9.38 2.58
CA TRP A 186 8.24 -9.85 1.86
C TRP A 186 8.17 -9.42 0.40
N THR A 187 9.13 -8.64 -0.06
CA THR A 187 9.22 -8.17 -1.45
C THR A 187 10.04 -9.15 -2.29
N PHE A 188 9.54 -9.52 -3.46
CA PHE A 188 10.20 -10.46 -4.37
C PHE A 188 9.90 -10.13 -5.84
N ASP A 189 10.80 -10.55 -6.72
CA ASP A 189 10.61 -10.47 -8.16
C ASP A 189 10.41 -11.89 -8.71
N LEU A 190 9.53 -12.01 -9.71
CA LEU A 190 9.36 -13.27 -10.43
C LEU A 190 10.40 -13.27 -11.56
N MET A 191 11.38 -14.16 -11.46
CA MET A 191 12.39 -14.39 -12.51
C MET A 191 11.76 -14.96 -13.77
#